data_AF-A0A5C6C5T6-F1
#
_entry.id   AF-A0A5C6C5T6-F1
#
_cell.length_a   1.000
_cell.length_b   1.000
_cell.length_c   1.000
_cell.angle_alpha   90.00
_cell.angle_beta   90.00
_cell.angle_gamma   90.00
#
_symmetry.space_group_name_H-M   'P 1'
#
loop_
_entity.id
_entity.type
_entity.pdbx_description
1 polymer ?
#
loop_
_entity_poly.entity_id
_entity_poly.type
_entity_poly.pdbx_seq_one_letter_code
_entity_poly.pdbx_strand_id
1 'polypeptide(L)' 'MSKKEPTVKLEGKGPTKQLKILLSINEHAVVTAAANMQGMQVGDYMKKAVVDRAKIDARKMNSIIDSL' A
#
# COMPACT_ATOMS: atom_id res chain seq x y z
N MET A 1 -14.82 29.26 -9.61
CA MET A 1 -15.46 27.93 -9.69
C MET A 1 -14.63 26.95 -8.89
N SER A 2 -15.03 26.63 -7.65
CA SER A 2 -14.29 25.68 -6.80
C SER A 2 -14.51 24.26 -7.33
N LYS A 3 -13.46 23.66 -7.90
CA LYS A 3 -13.46 22.24 -8.27
C LYS A 3 -13.48 21.42 -6.97
N LYS A 4 -14.64 20.83 -6.65
CA LYS A 4 -14.77 19.83 -5.59
C LYS A 4 -13.99 18.60 -6.02
N GLU A 5 -12.88 18.30 -5.36
CA GLU A 5 -12.18 17.04 -5.54
C GLU A 5 -13.12 15.89 -5.14
N PRO A 6 -13.19 14.80 -5.93
CA PRO A 6 -14.01 13.66 -5.58
C PRO A 6 -13.33 12.90 -4.43
N THR A 7 -13.73 13.20 -3.20
CA THR A 7 -13.42 12.33 -2.06
C THR A 7 -14.26 11.07 -2.18
N VAL A 8 -13.75 10.08 -2.93
CA VAL A 8 -14.35 8.74 -2.97
C VAL A 8 -14.16 8.13 -1.58
N LYS A 9 -15.21 8.19 -0.76
CA LYS A 9 -15.29 7.39 0.46
C LYS A 9 -15.50 5.94 0.02
N LEU A 10 -14.41 5.21 -0.14
CA LEU A 10 -14.45 3.75 -0.25
C LEU A 10 -14.86 3.22 1.13
N GLU A 11 -16.17 3.06 1.35
CA GLU A 11 -16.68 2.31 2.49
C GLU A 11 -16.21 0.85 2.37
N GLY A 12 -15.06 0.57 2.99
CA GLY A 12 -14.38 -0.71 2.95
C GLY A 12 -15.06 -1.79 3.81
N LYS A 13 -16.30 -2.14 3.49
CA LYS A 13 -16.98 -3.33 4.03
C LYS A 13 -17.17 -4.41 2.97
N GLY A 14 -16.20 -4.55 2.06
CA GLY A 14 -16.08 -5.75 1.23
C GLY A 14 -15.47 -6.89 2.05
N PRO A 15 -15.73 -8.17 1.71
CA PRO A 15 -15.08 -9.30 2.37
C PRO A 15 -13.56 -9.13 2.29
N THR A 16 -12.89 -9.18 3.43
CA THR A 16 -11.43 -9.11 3.53
C THR A 16 -10.83 -10.29 2.78
N LYS A 17 -10.36 -10.06 1.55
CA LYS A 17 -9.66 -11.08 0.78
C LYS A 17 -8.30 -11.32 1.42
N GLN A 18 -8.06 -12.54 1.87
CA GLN A 18 -6.74 -12.94 2.37
C GLN A 18 -5.85 -13.32 1.19
N LEU A 19 -4.68 -12.71 1.10
CA LEU A 19 -3.64 -13.07 0.14
C LEU A 19 -2.53 -13.81 0.86
N LYS A 20 -2.18 -15.01 0.38
CA LYS A 20 -1.01 -15.74 0.86
C LYS A 20 0.19 -15.32 0.03
N ILE A 21 1.23 -14.81 0.70
CA ILE A 21 2.49 -14.40 0.08
C ILE A 21 3.55 -15.36 0.60
N LEU A 22 4.25 -16.03 -0.32
CA LEU A 22 5.39 -16.87 0.02
C LEU A 22 6.64 -16.01 -0.10
N LEU A 23 7.38 -15.92 1.00
CA LEU A 23 8.67 -15.25 1.07
C LEU A 23 9.75 -16.31 1.29
N SER A 24 10.91 -16.11 0.69
CA SER A 24 12.12 -16.84 1.10
C SER A 24 12.49 -16.51 2.55
N ILE A 25 13.34 -17.34 3.15
CA ILE A 25 13.80 -17.15 4.53
C ILE A 25 14.42 -15.76 4.73
N ASN A 26 15.25 -15.32 3.78
CA ASN A 26 15.92 -14.02 3.85
C ASN A 26 14.93 -12.86 3.74
N GLU A 27 13.98 -12.93 2.79
CA GLU A 27 12.93 -11.91 2.64
C GLU A 27 12.06 -11.82 3.89
N HIS A 28 11.66 -12.96 4.44
CA HIS A 28 10.88 -13.01 5.67
C HIS A 28 11.63 -12.37 6.85
N ALA A 29 12.92 -12.64 7.00
CA ALA A 29 13.76 -12.05 8.05
C ALA A 29 13.85 -10.52 7.92
N VAL A 30 14.09 -10.02 6.69
CA VAL A 30 14.16 -8.58 6.40
C VAL A 30 12.83 -7.89 6.69
N VAL A 31 11.72 -8.46 6.23
CA VAL A 31 10.38 -7.90 6.46
C VAL A 31 10.05 -7.89 7.96
N THR A 32 10.39 -8.96 8.67
CA THR A 32 10.18 -9.05 10.12
C THR A 32 10.99 -8.00 10.88
N ALA A 33 12.26 -7.83 10.54
CA ALA A 33 13.10 -6.79 11.13
C ALA A 33 12.54 -5.39 10.86
N ALA A 34 12.15 -5.10 9.62
CA ALA A 34 11.57 -3.80 9.24
C ALA A 34 10.24 -3.52 9.98
N ALA A 35 9.38 -4.52 10.14
CA ALA A 35 8.15 -4.41 10.90
C ALA A 35 8.44 -4.10 12.39
N ASN A 36 9.39 -4.83 13.00
CA ASN A 36 9.79 -4.63 14.38
C ASN A 36 10.40 -3.24 14.63
N MET A 37 11.22 -2.74 13.70
CA MET A 37 11.78 -1.38 13.77
C MET A 37 10.71 -0.29 13.76
N GLN A 38 9.55 -0.55 13.16
CA GLN A 38 8.41 0.36 13.15
C GLN A 38 7.40 0.08 14.28
N GLY A 39 7.66 -0.90 15.15
CA GLY A 39 6.73 -1.32 16.20
C GLY A 39 5.42 -1.89 15.63
N MET A 40 5.45 -2.51 14.45
CA MET A 40 4.28 -3.02 13.74
C MET A 40 4.30 -4.55 13.63
N GLN A 41 3.12 -5.16 13.56
CA GLN A 41 3.02 -6.56 13.16
C GLN A 41 3.39 -6.70 11.68
N VAL A 42 4.02 -7.83 11.32
CA VAL A 42 4.45 -8.14 9.95
C VAL A 42 3.31 -7.98 8.93
N GLY A 43 2.12 -8.47 9.25
CA GLY A 43 0.96 -8.35 8.37
C GLY A 43 0.53 -6.90 8.11
N ASP A 44 0.57 -6.04 9.13
CA ASP A 44 0.19 -4.63 8.99
C ASP A 44 1.28 -3.81 8.31
N TYR A 45 2.55 -4.15 8.56
CA TYR A 45 3.67 -3.62 7.81
C TYR A 45 3.55 -3.93 6.31
N MET A 46 3.24 -5.19 5.96
CA MET A 46 3.05 -5.60 4.55
C MET A 46 1.89 -4.87 3.87
N LYS A 47 0.74 -4.72 4.55
CA LYS A 47 -0.39 -3.93 4.04
C LYS A 47 0.02 -2.48 3.76
N LYS A 48 0.71 -1.85 4.72
CA LYS A 48 1.19 -0.47 4.58
C LYS A 48 2.16 -0.34 3.41
N ALA A 49 3.14 -1.24 3.30
CA ALA A 49 4.11 -1.24 2.21
C ALA A 49 3.45 -1.33 0.83
N VAL A 50 2.45 -2.20 0.67
CA VAL A 50 1.69 -2.33 -0.59
C VAL A 50 0.91 -1.05 -0.91
N VAL A 51 0.23 -0.47 0.08
CA VAL A 51 -0.53 0.78 -0.10
C VAL A 51 0.40 1.94 -0.46
N ASP A 52 1.52 2.08 0.23
CA ASP A 52 2.49 3.15 -0.01
C ASP A 52 3.11 3.02 -1.40
N ARG A 53 3.41 1.78 -1.83
CA ARG A 53 3.88 1.55 -3.20
C ARG A 53 2.83 1.92 -4.24
N ALA A 54 1.58 1.51 -4.04
CA ALA A 54 0.48 1.86 -4.94
C ALA A 54 0.27 3.38 -5.06
N LYS A 55 0.41 4.13 -3.96
CA LYS A 55 0.36 5.60 -3.98
C LYS A 55 1.49 6.22 -4.78
N ILE A 56 2.71 5.69 -4.64
CA ILE A 56 3.87 6.15 -5.42
C ILE A 56 3.64 5.90 -6.91
N ASP A 57 3.18 4.71 -7.26
CA ASP A 57 2.96 4.33 -8.65
C ASP A 57 1.81 5.14 -9.29
N ALA A 58 0.73 5.41 -8.53
CA ALA A 58 -0.35 6.29 -8.97
C ALA A 58 0.13 7.73 -9.25
N ARG A 59 0.97 8.30 -8.37
CA ARG A 59 1.55 9.64 -8.59
C ARG A 59 2.42 9.69 -9.84
N LYS A 60 3.24 8.66 -10.07
CA LYS A 60 4.07 8.56 -11.28
C LYS A 60 3.20 8.50 -12.53
N MET A 61 2.12 7.72 -12.52
CA MET A 61 1.22 7.64 -13.67
C MET A 61 0.47 8.94 -13.92
N ASN A 62 0.00 9.63 -12.87
CA ASN A 62 -0.62 10.94 -13.02
C ASN A 62 0.35 11.95 -13.66
N SER A 63 1.62 11.97 -13.25
CA SER A 63 2.63 12.84 -13.86
C SER A 63 2.87 12.56 -15.34
N ILE A 64 2.75 11.30 -15.77
CA ILE A 64 2.86 10.93 -17.19
C ILE A 64 1.64 11.42 -17.96
N ILE A 65 0.43 11.22 -17.40
CA ILE A 65 -0.82 11.66 -17.99
C ILE A 65 -0.86 13.19 -18.12
N ASP A 66 -0.42 13.92 -17.10
CA ASP A 66 -0.39 15.40 -17.12
C ASP A 66 0.64 15.97 -18.12
N SER A 67 1.61 15.15 -18.56
CA SER A 67 2.64 15.53 -19.53
C SER A 67 2.30 15.16 -20.98
N LEU A 68 1.16 14.50 -21.21
CA LEU A 68 0.62 14.15 -22.53
C LEU A 68 -0.38 15.21 -23.01
#